data_AF-A0A3A1WVS9-F1
#
_entry.id   AF-A0A3A1WVS9-F1
#
_cell.length_a   1.000
_cell.length_b   1.000
_cell.length_c   1.000
_cell.angle_alpha   90.00
_cell.angle_beta   90.00
_cell.angle_gamma   90.00
#
_symmetry.space_group_name_H-M   'P 1'
#
loop_
_entity.id
_entity.type
_entity.pdbx_description
1 polymer ?
#
loop_
_entity_poly.entity_id
_entity_poly.type
_entity_poly.pdbx_seq_one_letter_code
_entity_poly.pdbx_strand_id
1 'polypeptide(L)'
;MNAAIRYVAGRLRRNSITRDTHEVFAEGMSFGERLADRVAAIGGSWSFIIGFAAFLVGWAVLNVWILAARAFDPFPFIFLNLMLSMLAALQAPIIMMSQNRQAAKDRLEARLDYETNIRAEAQILALADELAALREDMRALIATVGPKTGAGTGTGAGTGAGPAGAEAGGPGALRQA
;
A
#
# COMPACT_ATOMS: atom_id res chain seq x y z
N MET A 1 -1.06 42.20 -0.07
CA MET A 1 -1.47 40.87 -0.59
C MET A 1 -0.41 39.77 -0.45
N ASN A 2 0.90 40.06 -0.45
CA ASN A 2 1.95 39.02 -0.49
C ASN A 2 2.43 38.43 0.86
N ALA A 3 2.01 38.97 2.00
CA ALA A 3 2.48 38.51 3.32
C ALA A 3 1.73 37.27 3.83
N ALA A 4 0.41 37.22 3.64
CA ALA A 4 -0.42 36.10 4.10
C ALA A 4 -0.10 34.78 3.36
N ILE A 5 0.13 34.86 2.05
CA ILE A 5 0.51 33.70 1.22
C ILE A 5 1.87 33.13 1.66
N ARG A 6 2.84 33.99 2.01
CA ARG A 6 4.15 33.57 2.50
C ARG A 6 4.11 32.98 3.92
N TYR A 7 3.20 33.47 4.76
CA TYR A 7 3.02 32.95 6.11
C TYR A 7 2.41 31.53 6.10
N VAL A 8 1.41 31.29 5.25
CA VAL A 8 0.78 29.97 5.07
C VAL A 8 1.74 28.98 4.41
N ALA A 9 2.50 29.41 3.39
CA ALA A 9 3.50 28.57 2.73
C ALA A 9 4.66 28.14 3.66
N GLY A 10 4.97 28.94 4.68
CA GLY A 10 6.02 28.63 5.66
C GLY A 10 5.65 27.50 6.63
N ARG A 11 4.36 27.27 6.91
CA ARG A 11 3.91 26.22 7.85
C ARG A 11 3.77 24.83 7.23
N LEU A 12 3.51 24.73 5.92
CA LEU A 12 3.21 23.44 5.27
C LEU A 12 4.46 22.61 4.90
N ARG A 13 5.67 23.16 5.10
CA ARG A 13 6.93 22.54 4.64
C ARG A 13 7.68 21.76 5.74
N ARG A 14 6.96 21.11 6.66
CA ARG A 14 7.61 20.37 7.76
C ARG A 14 7.23 18.88 7.75
N ASN A 15 8.16 18.11 7.16
CA ASN A 15 8.41 16.67 7.32
C ASN A 15 7.41 15.65 6.74
N SER A 16 7.63 15.29 5.47
CA SER A 16 7.45 13.90 5.01
C SER A 16 8.79 13.17 5.06
N ILE A 17 9.20 12.71 6.24
CA ILE A 17 10.27 11.71 6.35
C ILE A 17 9.56 10.36 6.29
N THR A 18 9.28 9.89 5.07
CA THR A 18 8.92 8.49 4.85
C THR A 18 10.19 7.70 5.10
N ARG A 19 10.29 7.08 6.28
CA ARG A 19 11.43 6.22 6.63
C ARG A 19 11.35 5.01 5.69
N ASP A 20 12.36 4.84 4.84
CA ASP A 20 12.35 3.79 3.83
C ASP A 20 12.50 2.42 4.53
N THR A 21 11.44 1.60 4.45
CA THR A 21 11.34 0.27 5.07
C THR A 21 12.49 -0.65 4.59
N HIS A 22 13.07 -0.36 3.42
CA HIS A 22 14.23 -1.09 2.92
C HIS A 22 15.51 -0.91 3.73
N GLU A 23 15.73 0.25 4.37
CA GLU A 23 16.98 0.51 5.12
C GLU A 23 17.05 -0.32 6.41
N VAL A 24 15.92 -0.51 7.10
CA VAL A 24 15.86 -1.26 8.37
C VAL A 24 16.11 -2.76 8.18
N PHE A 25 15.74 -3.32 7.02
CA PHE A 25 15.98 -4.74 6.72
C PHE A 25 17.39 -5.04 6.17
N ALA A 26 18.09 -4.03 5.65
CA ALA A 26 19.40 -4.21 5.03
C ALA A 26 20.55 -4.36 6.04
N GLU A 27 20.40 -3.78 7.23
CA GLU A 27 21.48 -3.69 8.24
C GLU A 27 21.75 -4.99 9.01
N GLY A 28 20.85 -5.99 8.96
CA GLY A 28 20.97 -7.24 9.73
C GLY A 28 21.28 -8.52 8.96
N MET A 29 21.44 -8.46 7.63
CA MET A 29 21.54 -9.69 6.81
C MET A 29 22.89 -10.39 6.92
N SER A 30 22.86 -11.63 7.41
CA SER A 30 23.97 -12.57 7.37
C SER A 30 24.33 -12.97 5.93
N PHE A 31 25.55 -13.47 5.73
CA PHE A 31 26.03 -13.93 4.42
C PHE A 31 25.14 -15.05 3.83
N GLY A 32 24.65 -15.94 4.71
CA GLY A 32 23.74 -17.03 4.32
C GLY A 32 22.41 -16.53 3.78
N GLU A 33 21.84 -15.49 4.37
CA GLU A 33 20.57 -14.90 3.91
C GLU A 33 20.71 -14.20 2.56
N ARG A 34 21.84 -13.52 2.29
CA ARG A 34 22.11 -12.93 0.97
C ARG A 34 22.30 -13.99 -0.11
N LEU A 35 22.95 -15.11 0.24
CA LEU A 35 23.14 -16.21 -0.69
C LEU A 35 21.81 -16.92 -0.98
N ALA A 36 21.01 -17.17 0.05
CA ALA A 36 19.67 -17.76 -0.10
C ALA A 36 18.75 -16.89 -0.96
N ASP A 37 18.75 -15.57 -0.77
CA ASP A 37 17.97 -14.64 -1.60
C ASP A 37 18.38 -14.69 -3.08
N ARG A 38 19.69 -14.73 -3.36
CA ARG A 38 20.20 -14.83 -4.73
C ARG A 38 19.84 -16.18 -5.35
N VAL A 39 19.97 -17.26 -4.59
CA VAL A 39 19.61 -18.61 -5.05
C VAL A 39 18.10 -18.72 -5.29
N ALA A 40 17.26 -18.14 -4.44
CA ALA A 40 15.81 -18.11 -4.62
C ALA A 40 15.40 -17.29 -5.85
N ALA A 41 16.02 -16.13 -6.06
CA ALA A 41 15.77 -15.28 -7.24
C ALA A 41 16.18 -15.97 -8.55
N ILE A 42 17.29 -16.72 -8.55
CA ILE A 42 17.77 -17.46 -9.73
C ILE A 42 16.93 -18.73 -9.96
N GLY A 43 16.61 -19.46 -8.90
CA GLY A 43 15.85 -20.71 -8.95
C GLY A 43 14.38 -20.53 -9.34
N GLY A 44 13.80 -19.34 -9.13
CA GLY A 44 12.43 -19.02 -9.51
C GLY A 44 12.25 -18.52 -10.95
N SER A 45 13.32 -18.36 -11.72
CA SER A 45 13.24 -17.81 -13.08
C SER A 45 12.89 -18.88 -14.12
N TRP A 46 11.98 -18.54 -15.04
CA TRP A 46 11.60 -19.41 -16.17
C TRP A 46 12.79 -19.82 -17.05
N SER A 47 13.79 -18.94 -17.21
CA SER A 47 14.99 -19.25 -17.98
C SER A 47 15.89 -20.28 -17.30
N PHE A 48 15.93 -20.30 -15.97
CA PHE A 48 16.67 -21.30 -15.20
C PHE A 48 16.03 -22.69 -15.36
N ILE A 49 14.70 -22.77 -15.27
CA ILE A 49 13.96 -24.03 -15.44
C ILE A 49 14.24 -24.63 -16.82
N ILE A 50 14.15 -23.82 -17.88
CA ILE A 50 14.40 -24.28 -19.26
C ILE A 50 15.86 -24.71 -19.44
N GLY A 51 16.82 -23.94 -18.93
CA GLY A 51 18.24 -24.28 -19.02
C GLY A 51 18.59 -25.56 -18.25
N PHE A 52 18.03 -25.74 -17.06
CA PHE A 52 18.21 -26.95 -16.26
C PHE A 52 17.60 -28.18 -16.93
N ALA A 53 16.39 -28.07 -17.50
CA ALA A 53 15.77 -29.14 -18.27
C ALA A 53 16.60 -29.50 -19.51
N ALA A 54 17.09 -28.51 -20.26
CA ALA A 54 17.97 -28.73 -21.40
C ALA A 54 19.28 -29.43 -21.00
N PHE A 55 19.86 -29.06 -19.85
CA PHE A 55 21.04 -29.73 -19.30
C PHE A 55 20.75 -31.20 -18.96
N LEU A 56 19.63 -31.52 -18.30
CA LEU A 56 19.26 -32.90 -17.98
C LEU A 56 19.08 -33.75 -19.24
N VAL A 57 18.40 -33.21 -20.26
CA VAL A 57 18.22 -33.88 -21.56
C VAL A 57 19.57 -34.07 -22.26
N GLY A 58 20.42 -33.04 -22.28
CA GLY A 58 21.76 -33.12 -22.86
C GLY A 58 22.63 -34.16 -22.16
N TRP A 59 22.57 -34.25 -20.83
CA TRP A 59 23.28 -35.23 -20.02
C TRP A 59 22.81 -36.67 -20.31
N ALA A 60 21.50 -36.87 -20.43
CA ALA A 60 20.91 -38.17 -20.78
C ALA A 60 21.34 -38.60 -22.20
N VAL A 61 21.28 -37.68 -23.18
CA VAL A 61 21.72 -37.94 -24.57
C VAL A 61 23.22 -38.26 -24.61
N LEU A 62 24.06 -37.49 -23.91
CA LEU A 62 25.50 -37.72 -23.83
C LEU A 62 25.82 -39.12 -23.26
N ASN A 63 25.18 -39.52 -22.17
CA ASN A 63 25.44 -40.83 -21.55
C ASN A 63 24.93 -42.01 -22.41
N VAL A 64 23.77 -41.87 -23.05
CA VAL A 64 23.18 -42.96 -23.85
C VAL A 64 23.85 -43.10 -25.22
N TRP A 65 24.12 -42.00 -25.92
CA TRP A 65 24.59 -42.05 -27.31
C TRP A 65 26.12 -42.00 -27.45
N ILE A 66 26.79 -41.16 -26.66
CA ILE A 66 28.23 -40.92 -26.83
C ILE A 66 29.04 -41.88 -25.97
N LEU A 67 28.52 -42.25 -24.79
CA LEU A 67 29.22 -43.08 -23.82
C LEU A 67 28.68 -44.52 -23.74
N ALA A 68 27.90 -44.98 -24.72
CA ALA A 68 27.16 -46.26 -24.71
C ALA A 68 27.98 -47.49 -24.25
N ALA A 69 29.28 -47.57 -24.56
CA ALA A 69 30.15 -48.69 -24.18
C ALA A 69 30.89 -48.52 -22.83
N ARG A 70 30.94 -47.30 -22.28
CA ARG A 70 31.53 -46.94 -20.97
C ARG A 70 30.65 -45.91 -20.27
N ALA A 71 29.35 -46.19 -20.18
CA ALA A 71 28.40 -45.23 -19.65
C ALA A 71 28.70 -44.98 -18.19
N PHE A 72 28.94 -43.72 -17.84
CA PHE A 72 29.21 -43.30 -16.46
C PHE A 72 27.94 -43.41 -15.61
N ASP A 73 26.78 -43.12 -16.20
CA ASP A 73 25.46 -43.30 -15.60
C ASP A 73 24.52 -44.05 -16.57
N PRO A 74 24.58 -45.40 -16.61
CA PRO A 74 23.72 -46.22 -17.48
C PRO A 74 22.24 -46.06 -17.12
N PHE A 75 21.35 -46.26 -18.09
CA PHE A 75 19.91 -46.34 -17.83
C PHE A 75 19.65 -47.39 -16.73
N PRO A 76 18.98 -47.06 -15.60
CA PRO A 76 18.00 -45.97 -15.38
C PRO A 76 18.49 -44.65 -14.74
N PHE A 77 19.76 -44.26 -14.92
CA PHE A 77 20.37 -42.99 -14.45
C PHE A 77 20.37 -42.79 -12.92
N ILE A 78 20.99 -43.71 -12.18
CA ILE A 78 20.96 -43.70 -10.71
C ILE A 78 21.61 -42.45 -10.12
N PHE A 79 22.67 -41.93 -10.75
CA PHE A 79 23.41 -40.77 -10.25
C PHE A 79 22.61 -39.48 -10.42
N LEU A 80 22.01 -39.30 -11.61
CA LEU A 80 21.12 -38.18 -11.89
C LEU A 80 19.92 -38.19 -10.93
N ASN A 81 19.33 -39.36 -10.69
CA ASN A 81 18.19 -39.49 -9.78
C ASN A 81 18.56 -39.15 -8.33
N LEU A 82 19.74 -39.57 -7.87
CA LEU A 82 20.26 -39.21 -6.55
C LEU A 82 20.46 -37.70 -6.41
N MET A 83 21.07 -37.06 -7.40
CA MET A 83 21.25 -35.60 -7.41
C MET A 83 19.92 -34.85 -7.39
N LEU A 84 18.95 -35.26 -8.21
CA LEU A 84 17.62 -34.62 -8.23
C LEU A 84 16.88 -34.80 -6.90
N SER A 85 16.98 -35.97 -6.27
CA SER A 85 16.36 -36.24 -4.98
C SER A 85 16.93 -35.33 -3.88
N MET A 86 18.26 -35.16 -3.84
CA MET A 86 18.93 -34.26 -2.90
C MET A 86 18.56 -32.79 -3.16
N LEU A 87 18.49 -32.39 -4.43
CA LEU A 87 18.07 -31.04 -4.81
C LEU A 87 16.64 -30.75 -4.34
N ALA A 88 15.70 -31.67 -4.59
CA ALA A 88 14.31 -31.54 -4.18
C ALA A 88 14.16 -31.50 -2.65
N ALA A 89 14.92 -32.32 -1.91
CA ALA A 89 14.89 -32.32 -0.45
C ALA A 89 15.30 -30.96 0.16
N LEU A 90 16.23 -30.26 -0.48
CA LEU A 90 16.67 -28.92 -0.06
C LEU A 90 15.71 -27.80 -0.48
N GLN A 91 14.81 -28.03 -1.44
CA GLN A 91 13.91 -26.98 -1.92
C GLN A 91 12.90 -26.53 -0.87
N ALA A 92 12.23 -27.46 -0.17
CA ALA A 92 11.16 -27.10 0.76
C ALA A 92 11.64 -26.18 1.91
N PRO A 93 12.78 -26.43 2.57
CA PRO A 93 13.33 -25.52 3.58
C PRO A 93 13.74 -24.16 3.01
N ILE A 94 14.37 -24.11 1.83
CA ILE A 94 14.77 -22.85 1.18
C ILE A 94 13.54 -22.01 0.85
N ILE A 95 12.51 -22.64 0.27
CA ILE A 95 11.24 -21.99 -0.02
C ILE A 95 10.61 -21.48 1.28
N MET A 96 10.54 -22.30 2.34
CA MET A 96 10.01 -21.87 3.64
C MET A 96 10.79 -20.71 4.26
N MET A 97 12.12 -20.70 4.17
CA MET A 97 12.95 -19.59 4.65
C MET A 97 12.68 -18.32 3.86
N SER A 98 12.58 -18.42 2.53
CA SER A 98 12.26 -17.26 1.67
C SER A 98 10.86 -16.71 1.95
N GLN A 99 9.87 -17.60 2.16
CA GLN A 99 8.50 -17.24 2.50
C GLN A 99 8.41 -16.59 3.88
N ASN A 100 9.08 -17.15 4.89
CA ASN A 100 9.10 -16.59 6.25
C ASN A 100 9.69 -15.17 6.24
N ARG A 101 10.70 -14.93 5.40
CA ARG A 101 11.31 -13.61 5.24
C ARG A 101 10.42 -12.62 4.48
N GLN A 102 9.72 -13.04 3.44
CA GLN A 102 8.71 -12.19 2.77
C GLN A 102 7.57 -11.84 3.74
N ALA A 103 7.01 -12.83 4.44
CA ALA A 103 5.96 -12.61 5.43
C ALA A 103 6.37 -11.64 6.56
N ALA A 104 7.64 -11.64 6.97
CA ALA A 104 8.16 -10.68 7.93
C ALA A 104 8.19 -9.25 7.38
N LYS A 105 8.56 -9.07 6.10
CA LYS A 105 8.52 -7.77 5.40
C LYS A 105 7.09 -7.27 5.25
N ASP A 106 6.18 -8.12 4.76
CA ASP A 106 4.77 -7.78 4.57
C ASP A 106 4.11 -7.33 5.87
N ARG A 107 4.44 -7.99 6.99
CA ARG A 107 3.95 -7.60 8.32
C ARG A 107 4.48 -6.24 8.79
N LEU A 108 5.73 -5.89 8.44
CA LEU A 108 6.28 -4.58 8.80
C LEU A 108 5.64 -3.48 7.95
N GLU A 109 5.51 -3.71 6.64
CA GLU A 109 4.87 -2.80 5.71
C GLU A 109 3.42 -2.51 6.13
N ALA A 110 2.64 -3.54 6.44
CA ALA A 110 1.27 -3.38 6.94
C ALA A 110 1.18 -2.55 8.24
N ARG A 111 2.17 -2.66 9.13
CA ARG A 111 2.22 -1.84 10.36
C ARG A 111 2.52 -0.38 10.05
N LEU A 112 3.46 -0.11 9.15
CA LEU A 112 3.82 1.25 8.74
C LEU A 112 2.68 1.93 8.00
N ASP A 113 1.98 1.20 7.14
CA ASP A 113 0.78 1.68 6.46
C ASP A 113 -0.32 2.03 7.46
N TYR A 114 -0.54 1.18 8.46
CA TYR A 114 -1.50 1.45 9.52
C TYR A 114 -1.15 2.71 10.31
N GLU A 115 0.11 2.87 10.74
CA GLU A 115 0.56 4.08 11.43
C GLU A 115 0.40 5.35 10.58
N THR A 116 0.70 5.25 9.28
CA THR A 116 0.56 6.36 8.34
C THR A 116 -0.91 6.73 8.17
N ASN A 117 -1.80 5.74 8.09
CA ASN A 117 -3.24 5.96 8.00
C ASN A 117 -3.80 6.69 9.24
N ILE A 118 -3.40 6.27 10.45
CA ILE A 118 -3.80 6.93 11.70
C ILE A 118 -3.26 8.37 11.77
N ARG A 119 -2.02 8.60 11.34
CA ARG A 119 -1.45 9.96 11.24
C ARG A 119 -2.19 10.81 10.21
N ALA A 120 -2.61 10.24 9.09
CA ALA A 120 -3.37 10.94 8.05
C ALA A 120 -4.77 11.32 8.58
N GLU A 121 -5.45 10.41 9.27
CA GLU A 121 -6.74 10.67 9.92
C GLU A 121 -6.63 11.84 10.92
N ALA A 122 -5.63 11.82 11.80
CA ALA A 122 -5.39 12.91 12.75
C ALA A 122 -5.13 14.26 12.05
N GLN A 123 -4.39 14.26 10.94
CA GLN A 123 -4.15 15.47 10.14
C GLN A 123 -5.43 15.98 9.46
N ILE A 124 -6.28 15.09 8.93
CA ILE A 124 -7.56 15.46 8.33
C ILE A 124 -8.48 16.10 9.37
N LEU A 125 -8.55 15.53 10.58
CA LEU A 125 -9.33 16.10 11.68
C LEU A 125 -8.82 17.49 12.07
N ALA A 126 -7.50 17.66 12.21
CA ALA A 126 -6.90 18.97 12.49
C ALA A 126 -7.20 20.00 11.39
N LEU A 127 -7.15 19.61 10.11
CA LEU A 127 -7.52 20.47 8.99
C LEU A 127 -9.01 20.82 9.01
N ALA A 128 -9.89 19.89 9.39
CA ALA A 128 -11.32 20.14 9.52
C ALA A 128 -11.62 21.19 10.60
N ASP A 129 -10.91 21.12 11.74
CA ASP A 129 -11.02 22.11 12.82
C ASP A 129 -10.52 23.49 12.37
N GLU A 130 -9.38 23.56 11.67
CA GLU A 130 -8.87 24.83 11.10
C GLU A 130 -9.86 25.43 10.07
N LEU A 131 -10.47 24.59 9.22
CA LEU A 131 -11.49 25.03 8.26
C LEU A 131 -12.76 25.53 8.96
N ALA A 132 -13.17 24.90 10.05
CA ALA A 132 -14.31 25.35 10.85
C ALA A 132 -14.04 26.72 11.49
N ALA A 133 -12.86 26.92 12.07
CA ALA A 133 -12.43 28.20 12.63
C ALA A 133 -12.41 29.31 11.56
N LEU A 134 -11.82 29.04 10.38
CA LEU A 134 -11.77 29.99 9.28
C LEU A 134 -13.18 30.36 8.77
N ARG A 135 -14.10 29.40 8.73
CA ARG A 135 -15.51 29.65 8.36
C ARG A 135 -16.20 30.59 9.34
N GLU A 136 -15.92 30.45 10.62
CA GLU A 136 -16.49 31.32 11.66
C GLU A 136 -15.90 32.74 11.58
N ASP A 137 -14.58 32.86 11.40
CA ASP A 137 -13.92 34.15 11.17
C ASP A 137 -14.49 34.89 9.96
N MET A 138 -14.71 34.18 8.84
CA MET A 138 -15.33 34.73 7.64
C MET A 138 -16.77 35.21 7.91
N ARG A 139 -17.57 34.45 8.68
CA ARG A 139 -18.93 34.87 9.06
C ARG A 139 -18.91 36.13 9.91
N ALA A 140 -18.02 36.20 10.90
CA ALA A 140 -17.86 37.38 11.75
C ALA A 140 -17.44 38.63 10.93
N LEU A 141 -16.54 38.45 9.96
CA LEU A 141 -16.13 39.53 9.05
C LEU A 141 -17.29 40.00 8.16
N ILE A 142 -18.08 39.08 7.61
CA ILE A 142 -19.26 39.43 6.81
C ILE A 142 -20.30 40.17 7.66
N ALA A 143 -20.52 39.74 8.91
CA ALA A 143 -21.46 40.40 9.82
C ALA A 143 -21.02 41.84 10.17
N THR A 144 -19.72 42.10 10.26
CA THR A 144 -19.17 43.44 10.54
C THR A 144 -19.11 44.35 9.32
N VAL A 145 -19.02 43.78 8.10
CA VAL A 145 -19.03 44.53 6.82
C VAL A 145 -20.45 44.66 6.21
N GLY A 146 -21.43 43.93 6.77
CA GLY A 146 -22.84 43.98 6.36
C GLY A 146 -23.40 45.41 6.33
N PRO A 147 -24.19 45.77 5.31
CA PRO A 147 -24.42 47.17 4.97
C PRO A 147 -25.21 47.90 6.06
N LYS A 148 -24.79 49.12 6.41
CA LYS A 148 -25.63 50.11 7.12
C LYS A 148 -26.75 50.57 6.18
N THR A 149 -27.70 49.70 5.87
CA THR A 149 -28.90 50.06 5.11
C THR A 149 -30.06 50.28 6.08
N GLY A 150 -30.37 51.56 6.32
CA GLY A 150 -31.73 52.01 6.62
C GLY A 150 -32.20 51.91 8.07
N ALA A 151 -31.77 52.85 8.92
CA ALA A 151 -32.67 53.37 9.94
C ALA A 151 -33.73 54.24 9.25
N GLY A 152 -35.00 53.83 9.28
CA GLY A 152 -36.11 54.56 8.63
C GLY A 152 -37.47 53.90 8.86
N THR A 153 -38.02 54.12 10.07
CA THR A 153 -39.45 54.27 10.41
C THR A 153 -40.54 53.75 9.47
N GLY A 154 -41.43 52.90 9.99
CA GLY A 154 -42.69 52.54 9.32
C GLY A 154 -43.58 51.59 10.13
N THR A 155 -44.16 52.10 11.22
CA THR A 155 -45.28 51.51 11.95
C THR A 155 -46.47 51.23 11.01
N GLY A 156 -47.05 50.02 11.06
CA GLY A 156 -48.30 49.70 10.36
C GLY A 156 -48.87 48.35 10.78
N ALA A 157 -49.87 48.39 11.65
CA ALA A 157 -50.66 47.26 12.11
C ALA A 157 -51.47 46.60 10.98
N GLY A 158 -51.71 45.29 11.08
CA GLY A 158 -52.55 44.55 10.13
C GLY A 158 -52.88 43.14 10.61
N THR A 159 -53.91 43.05 11.46
CA THR A 159 -54.62 41.85 11.90
C THR A 159 -55.22 41.07 10.72
N GLY A 160 -55.13 39.74 10.72
CA GLY A 160 -55.85 38.86 9.80
C GLY A 160 -55.73 37.38 10.17
N ALA A 161 -56.86 36.74 10.46
CA ALA A 161 -56.97 35.41 11.03
C ALA A 161 -57.22 34.29 9.99
N GLY A 162 -56.50 33.15 10.14
CA GLY A 162 -56.84 31.74 9.81
C GLY A 162 -57.27 31.31 8.38
N PRO A 163 -57.46 30.00 8.12
CA PRO A 163 -56.91 28.80 8.76
C PRO A 163 -56.33 27.73 7.77
N ALA A 164 -55.73 26.69 8.37
CA ALA A 164 -55.57 25.29 7.92
C ALA A 164 -55.80 24.91 6.44
N GLY A 165 -54.76 24.32 5.83
CA GLY A 165 -54.86 23.46 4.65
C GLY A 165 -53.90 22.28 4.81
N ALA A 166 -54.48 21.10 5.03
CA ALA A 166 -53.81 19.81 5.03
C ALA A 166 -53.81 19.23 3.61
N GLU A 167 -52.70 18.67 3.14
CA GLU A 167 -52.60 17.59 2.13
C GLU A 167 -51.10 17.18 2.06
N ALA A 168 -50.70 16.04 2.64
CA ALA A 168 -50.75 14.68 2.12
C ALA A 168 -49.65 14.36 1.07
N GLY A 169 -48.70 13.48 1.44
CA GLY A 169 -47.77 12.85 0.50
C GLY A 169 -46.42 12.43 1.09
N GLY A 170 -46.35 11.31 1.83
CA GLY A 170 -45.11 10.53 1.98
C GLY A 170 -45.08 9.35 0.98
N PRO A 171 -44.15 8.37 1.09
CA PRO A 171 -42.75 8.42 1.50
C PRO A 171 -41.84 7.76 0.41
N GLY A 172 -40.55 8.10 0.38
CA GLY A 172 -39.58 7.50 -0.56
C GLY A 172 -38.23 7.21 0.08
N ALA A 173 -38.12 6.05 0.72
CA ALA A 173 -36.88 5.50 1.21
C ALA A 173 -35.90 5.19 0.06
N LEU A 174 -34.64 5.62 0.18
CA LEU A 174 -33.54 5.04 -0.59
C LEU A 174 -32.38 4.70 0.35
N ARG A 175 -32.37 3.42 0.73
CA ARG A 175 -31.17 2.66 1.11
C ARG A 175 -30.22 2.62 -0.10
N GLN A 176 -28.93 2.82 0.13
CA GLN A 176 -27.83 2.20 -0.62
C GLN A 176 -26.79 1.82 0.46
N ALA A 177 -26.57 0.54 0.73
CA ALA A 177 -25.82 -0.45 -0.06
C ALA A 177 -24.32 -0.25 0.13
#